data_AF-A0A0M4DHT6-F1
#
_entry.id   AF-A0A0M4DHT6-F1
#
_cell.length_a   1.000
_cell.length_b   1.000
_cell.length_c   1.000
_cell.angle_alpha   90.00
_cell.angle_beta   90.00
_cell.angle_gamma   90.00
#
_symmetry.space_group_name_H-M   'P 1'
#
loop_
_entity.id
_entity.type
_entity.pdbx_description
1 polymer ?
#
loop_
_entity_poly.entity_id
_entity_poly.type
_entity_poly.pdbx_seq_one_letter_code
_entity_poly.pdbx_strand_id
1 'polypeptide(L)'
;MTRVSARVSWDICTGASRDMEKNQGLGSRLRDAAPTVEAAAETYRAAALSSTLHTLREQNFQIAGVPGHRVSDIVYESGMRGGAGRVIYDAVMEGRDEILCPMCQHSEVSELDHVMPKKAYPALCVAPDNLVGICDFCNSKKSNRTSDDARRVLLHPHFEDVSADVWLAAKVLPGTKGVLRYFVEPPHHWDPVLKDRVRNQFEFLEMATRFGNRAQHTLGGMRKNLGEQLSRNGTTGLKTFLKGLAASHRARELNGWDGVAYDAWAEDIDFCRGSFNGTSIPAAGGNNLDSPSYKIKWLQNGVPRMSTVLYSAASVGHYAALKRAEPGISDVRIVLAK
;
A
#
# COMPACT_ATOMS: atom_id res chain seq x y z
N MET A 1 8.15 13.59 21.15
CA MET A 1 8.68 14.86 20.60
C MET A 1 7.53 15.83 20.42
N THR A 2 7.68 17.09 20.82
CA THR A 2 6.70 18.14 20.52
C THR A 2 6.59 18.29 19.01
N ARG A 3 5.40 18.14 18.45
CA ARG A 3 5.15 18.20 16.99
C ARG A 3 5.54 19.60 16.50
N VAL A 4 6.54 19.69 15.63
CA VAL A 4 6.96 20.95 15.00
C VAL A 4 5.77 21.53 14.23
N SER A 5 5.48 22.81 14.38
CA SER A 5 4.38 23.44 13.63
C SER A 5 4.79 23.68 12.16
N ALA A 6 3.81 23.82 11.27
CA ALA A 6 4.08 24.13 9.87
C ALA A 6 4.86 25.45 9.71
N ARG A 7 4.54 26.46 10.53
CA ARG A 7 5.28 27.72 10.57
C ARG A 7 6.74 27.54 10.97
N VAL A 8 7.01 26.83 12.06
CA VAL A 8 8.40 26.60 12.51
C VAL A 8 9.18 25.80 11.46
N SER A 9 8.56 24.78 10.85
CA SER A 9 9.17 24.03 9.75
C SER A 9 9.52 24.93 8.56
N TRP A 10 8.61 25.82 8.18
CA TRP A 10 8.81 26.79 7.11
C TRP A 10 9.93 27.79 7.41
N ASP A 11 9.95 28.36 8.62
CA ASP A 11 10.97 29.32 9.05
C ASP A 11 12.37 28.68 9.03
N ILE A 12 12.48 27.42 9.49
CA ILE A 12 13.73 26.64 9.41
C ILE A 12 14.15 26.44 7.95
N CYS A 13 13.23 26.04 7.07
CA CYS A 13 13.53 25.74 5.66
C CYS A 13 13.84 27.00 4.83
N THR A 14 13.33 28.17 5.24
CA THR A 14 13.50 29.43 4.50
C THR A 14 14.52 30.37 5.15
N GLY A 15 14.99 30.11 6.37
CA GLY A 15 15.87 31.00 7.12
C GLY A 15 17.19 31.35 6.44
N ALA A 16 17.71 30.47 5.58
CA ALA A 16 18.91 30.71 4.78
C ALA A 16 18.64 31.38 3.42
N SER A 17 17.37 31.55 3.02
CA SER A 17 17.02 32.22 1.76
C SER A 17 17.45 33.69 1.83
N ARG A 18 18.08 34.21 0.78
CA ARG A 18 18.58 35.59 0.68
C ARG A 18 18.04 36.27 -0.56
N ASP A 19 17.92 37.59 -0.50
CA ASP A 19 17.63 38.38 -1.69
C ASP A 19 18.92 38.64 -2.47
N MET A 20 18.83 38.48 -3.78
CA MET A 20 19.87 38.82 -4.74
C MET A 20 19.20 39.61 -5.87
N GLU A 21 19.94 40.48 -6.53
CA GLU A 21 19.43 41.27 -7.67
C GLU A 21 18.69 40.40 -8.70
N LYS A 22 19.26 39.23 -9.02
CA LYS A 22 18.69 38.24 -9.95
C LYS A 22 17.43 37.51 -9.46
N ASN A 23 17.11 37.53 -8.16
CA ASN A 23 15.97 36.80 -7.61
C ASN A 23 14.81 37.70 -7.16
N GLN A 24 14.90 39.02 -7.39
CA GLN A 24 13.78 39.97 -7.26
C GLN A 24 13.03 39.82 -5.92
N GLY A 25 13.76 39.85 -4.79
CA GLY A 25 13.16 39.79 -3.46
C GLY A 25 12.54 38.42 -3.08
N LEU A 26 12.97 37.33 -3.72
CA LEU A 26 12.42 35.99 -3.48
C LEU A 26 12.64 35.50 -2.05
N GLY A 27 13.80 35.80 -1.45
CA GLY A 27 14.11 35.37 -0.10
C GLY A 27 13.18 36.03 0.92
N SER A 28 12.93 37.33 0.79
CA SER A 28 11.96 38.04 1.64
C SER A 28 10.55 37.51 1.44
N ARG A 29 10.08 37.36 0.18
CA ARG A 29 8.75 36.78 -0.09
C ARG A 29 8.54 35.40 0.54
N LEU A 30 9.56 34.53 0.53
CA LEU A 30 9.47 33.23 1.17
C LEU A 30 9.39 33.32 2.70
N ARG A 31 10.23 34.15 3.34
CA ARG A 31 10.18 34.32 4.81
C ARG A 31 8.89 34.99 5.26
N ASP A 32 8.40 35.97 4.51
CA ASP A 32 7.16 36.71 4.82
C ASP A 32 5.90 35.86 4.62
N ALA A 33 6.01 34.72 3.93
CA ALA A 33 4.88 33.80 3.69
C ALA A 33 4.51 32.92 4.91
N ALA A 34 5.29 32.96 6.00
CA ALA A 34 5.08 32.10 7.17
C ALA A 34 3.64 32.11 7.74
N PRO A 35 2.93 33.27 7.86
CA PRO A 35 1.53 33.27 8.30
C PRO A 35 0.57 32.61 7.30
N THR A 36 0.84 32.74 6.00
CA THR A 36 0.04 32.07 4.95
C THR A 36 0.19 30.55 5.06
N VAL A 37 1.41 30.08 5.32
CA VAL A 37 1.72 28.66 5.50
C VAL A 37 1.06 28.10 6.76
N GLU A 38 1.05 28.86 7.86
CA GLU A 38 0.35 28.49 9.09
C GLU A 38 -1.15 28.30 8.85
N ALA A 39 -1.82 29.30 8.26
CA ALA A 39 -3.25 29.23 7.94
C ALA A 39 -3.59 28.12 6.93
N ALA A 40 -2.72 27.88 5.94
CA ALA A 40 -2.87 26.79 4.98
C ALA A 40 -2.78 25.42 5.68
N ALA A 41 -1.82 25.24 6.60
CA ALA A 41 -1.67 24.01 7.35
C ALA A 41 -2.87 23.75 8.30
N GLU A 42 -3.43 24.79 8.91
CA GLU A 42 -4.65 24.67 9.72
C GLU A 42 -5.85 24.23 8.88
N THR A 43 -6.04 24.85 7.71
CA THR A 43 -7.09 24.47 6.75
C THR A 43 -6.93 23.02 6.30
N TYR A 44 -5.70 22.62 5.98
CA TYR A 44 -5.38 21.25 5.61
C TYR A 44 -5.69 20.25 6.73
N ARG A 45 -5.23 20.55 7.95
CA ARG A 45 -5.44 19.70 9.12
C ARG A 45 -6.92 19.54 9.46
N ALA A 46 -7.70 20.62 9.38
CA ALA A 46 -9.15 20.57 9.57
C ALA A 46 -9.83 19.67 8.53
N ALA A 47 -9.45 19.79 7.25
CA ALA A 47 -9.96 18.92 6.20
C ALA A 47 -9.52 17.46 6.36
N ALA A 48 -8.31 17.20 6.86
CA ALA A 48 -7.85 15.85 7.13
C ALA A 48 -8.61 15.18 8.29
N LEU A 49 -8.81 15.90 9.40
CA LEU A 49 -9.56 15.43 10.57
C LEU A 49 -11.04 15.18 10.28
N SER A 50 -11.60 15.85 9.28
CA SER A 50 -12.99 15.68 8.84
C SER A 50 -13.14 14.80 7.60
N SER A 51 -12.04 14.19 7.12
CA SER A 51 -12.01 13.35 5.90
C SER A 51 -12.52 14.07 4.63
N THR A 52 -12.35 15.39 4.54
CA THR A 52 -12.80 16.22 3.41
C THR A 52 -11.67 16.73 2.52
N LEU A 53 -10.51 16.07 2.45
CA LEU A 53 -9.37 16.52 1.63
C LEU A 53 -9.72 16.75 0.15
N HIS A 54 -10.71 16.03 -0.38
CA HIS A 54 -11.23 16.21 -1.74
C HIS A 54 -11.84 17.60 -2.00
N THR A 55 -12.18 18.36 -0.98
CA THR A 55 -12.72 19.73 -1.11
C THR A 55 -11.61 20.77 -1.25
N LEU A 56 -10.36 20.43 -0.91
CA LEU A 56 -9.24 21.35 -1.03
C LEU A 56 -9.00 21.70 -2.50
N ARG A 57 -8.54 22.92 -2.72
CA ARG A 57 -8.31 23.47 -4.05
C ARG A 57 -6.95 24.14 -4.08
N GLU A 58 -6.12 23.75 -5.05
CA GLU A 58 -4.71 24.14 -5.17
C GLU A 58 -4.51 25.66 -5.07
N GLN A 59 -5.41 26.46 -5.65
CA GLN A 59 -5.32 27.93 -5.61
C GLN A 59 -5.27 28.51 -4.19
N ASN A 60 -5.81 27.82 -3.19
CA ASN A 60 -5.85 28.27 -1.80
C ASN A 60 -4.53 27.98 -1.05
N PHE A 61 -3.58 27.30 -1.69
CA PHE A 61 -2.32 26.85 -1.08
C PHE A 61 -1.09 27.41 -1.80
N GLN A 62 -1.26 28.49 -2.57
CA GLN A 62 -0.19 29.14 -3.31
C GLN A 62 0.59 30.13 -2.44
N ILE A 63 1.86 30.38 -2.80
CA ILE A 63 2.68 31.44 -2.20
C ILE A 63 2.66 32.65 -3.14
N ALA A 64 2.26 33.82 -2.62
CA ALA A 64 2.06 35.02 -3.44
C ALA A 64 3.33 35.39 -4.23
N GLY A 65 3.20 35.47 -5.55
CA GLY A 65 4.29 35.85 -6.45
C GLY A 65 5.42 34.82 -6.61
N VAL A 66 5.30 33.62 -6.04
CA VAL A 66 6.31 32.55 -6.15
C VAL A 66 5.67 31.30 -6.76
N PRO A 67 6.06 30.90 -7.99
CA PRO A 67 5.52 29.68 -8.60
C PRO A 67 5.77 28.43 -7.75
N GLY A 68 4.80 27.51 -7.68
CA GLY A 68 4.90 26.33 -6.82
C GLY A 68 6.13 25.44 -7.05
N HIS A 69 6.60 25.30 -8.30
CA HIS A 69 7.85 24.57 -8.57
C HIS A 69 9.08 25.25 -7.93
N ARG A 70 9.13 26.59 -7.92
CA ARG A 70 10.21 27.34 -7.27
C ARG A 70 10.18 27.17 -5.75
N VAL A 71 8.97 27.13 -5.17
CA VAL A 71 8.81 26.82 -3.74
C VAL A 71 9.32 25.41 -3.44
N SER A 72 8.94 24.42 -4.25
CA SER A 72 9.42 23.04 -4.11
C SER A 72 10.95 22.96 -4.17
N ASP A 73 11.58 23.58 -5.17
CA ASP A 73 13.04 23.47 -5.36
C ASP A 73 13.84 24.17 -4.23
N ILE A 74 13.34 25.29 -3.74
CA ILE A 74 14.05 26.10 -2.74
C ILE A 74 13.71 25.63 -1.33
N VAL A 75 12.43 25.56 -0.99
CA VAL A 75 11.99 25.31 0.39
C VAL A 75 12.07 23.82 0.71
N TYR A 76 11.62 22.94 -0.19
CA TYR A 76 11.67 21.51 0.06
C TYR A 76 13.02 20.88 -0.32
N GLU A 77 13.48 20.99 -1.57
CA GLU A 77 14.75 20.32 -1.95
C GLU A 77 15.95 20.94 -1.22
N SER A 78 16.10 22.26 -1.27
CA SER A 78 17.26 22.93 -0.65
C SER A 78 17.09 23.15 0.85
N GLY A 79 15.90 23.52 1.32
CA GLY A 79 15.64 23.84 2.73
C GLY A 79 15.39 22.60 3.62
N MET A 80 14.48 21.72 3.21
CA MET A 80 14.09 20.52 3.96
C MET A 80 15.05 19.35 3.75
N ARG A 81 15.35 18.96 2.50
CA ARG A 81 16.20 17.77 2.24
C ARG A 81 17.70 18.08 2.38
N GLY A 82 18.13 19.21 1.84
CA GLY A 82 19.54 19.60 1.82
C GLY A 82 19.98 20.59 2.92
N GLY A 83 19.03 21.15 3.66
CA GLY A 83 19.27 22.31 4.52
C GLY A 83 18.97 22.06 5.99
N ALA A 84 18.73 23.13 6.73
CA ALA A 84 18.46 23.07 8.17
C ALA A 84 17.19 22.28 8.51
N GLY A 85 16.25 22.15 7.58
CA GLY A 85 15.04 21.35 7.75
C GLY A 85 15.30 19.84 7.77
N ARG A 86 16.53 19.39 7.48
CA ARG A 86 16.89 17.97 7.47
C ARG A 86 16.60 17.27 8.79
N VAL A 87 16.68 17.99 9.91
CA VAL A 87 16.31 17.48 11.23
C VAL A 87 14.83 17.09 11.33
N ILE A 88 13.94 17.78 10.61
CA ILE A 88 12.50 17.46 10.55
C ILE A 88 12.28 16.27 9.63
N TYR A 89 12.95 16.25 8.47
CA TYR A 89 12.94 15.12 7.56
C TYR A 89 13.32 13.82 8.28
N ASP A 90 14.48 13.81 8.96
CA ASP A 90 14.99 12.63 9.66
C ASP A 90 14.06 12.23 10.81
N ALA A 91 13.51 13.20 11.55
CA ALA A 91 12.52 12.92 12.60
C ALA A 91 11.26 12.21 12.08
N VAL A 92 10.77 12.52 10.87
CA VAL A 92 9.62 11.80 10.28
C VAL A 92 10.01 10.40 9.81
N MET A 93 11.24 10.21 9.31
CA MET A 93 11.73 8.92 8.81
C MET A 93 12.13 7.95 9.93
N GLU A 94 12.66 8.47 11.03
CA GLU A 94 13.21 7.71 12.16
C GLU A 94 12.24 7.62 13.35
N GLY A 95 11.41 8.64 13.56
CA GLY A 95 10.53 8.77 14.73
C GLY A 95 9.26 7.91 14.68
N ARG A 96 9.34 6.70 14.12
CA ARG A 96 8.20 5.83 13.84
C ARG A 96 8.33 4.49 14.58
N ASP A 97 7.26 4.10 15.24
CA ASP A 97 7.18 2.87 16.02
C ASP A 97 7.10 1.62 15.12
N GLU A 98 6.68 1.79 13.86
CA GLU A 98 6.54 0.72 12.88
C GLU A 98 7.45 0.84 11.67
N ILE A 99 8.07 -0.29 11.30
CA ILE A 99 8.98 -0.39 10.16
C ILE A 99 8.21 -0.42 8.82
N LEU A 100 6.93 -0.81 8.82
CA LEU A 100 6.15 -0.97 7.59
C LEU A 100 5.53 0.36 7.12
N CYS A 101 5.37 0.47 5.81
CA CYS A 101 4.75 1.62 5.16
C CYS A 101 3.28 1.76 5.57
N PRO A 102 2.85 2.90 6.13
CA PRO A 102 1.49 3.06 6.67
C PRO A 102 0.40 3.04 5.59
N MET A 103 0.77 3.25 4.32
CA MET A 103 -0.18 3.18 3.20
C MET A 103 -0.56 1.73 2.83
N CYS A 104 0.39 0.78 2.93
CA CYS A 104 0.21 -0.58 2.41
C CYS A 104 0.50 -1.70 3.41
N GLN A 105 1.06 -1.38 4.57
CA GLN A 105 1.50 -2.32 5.62
C GLN A 105 2.28 -3.53 5.07
N HIS A 106 3.09 -3.32 4.02
CA HIS A 106 3.78 -4.40 3.32
C HIS A 106 5.29 -4.24 3.28
N SER A 107 5.74 -3.14 2.67
CA SER A 107 7.15 -2.85 2.45
C SER A 107 7.63 -1.86 3.50
N GLU A 108 8.92 -1.87 3.78
CA GLU A 108 9.53 -0.92 4.70
C GLU A 108 9.45 0.51 4.15
N VAL A 109 9.35 1.49 5.05
CA VAL A 109 9.47 2.90 4.67
C VAL A 109 10.89 3.18 4.19
N SER A 110 11.00 3.87 3.06
CA SER A 110 12.28 4.21 2.44
C SER A 110 12.34 5.66 1.93
N GLU A 111 11.19 6.33 1.80
CA GLU A 111 11.08 7.66 1.22
C GLU A 111 10.17 8.54 2.07
N LEU A 112 10.44 9.86 2.07
CA LEU A 112 9.52 10.86 2.59
C LEU A 112 8.63 11.38 1.46
N ASP A 113 7.31 11.21 1.58
CA ASP A 113 6.31 11.67 0.61
C ASP A 113 5.42 12.77 1.20
N HIS A 114 4.68 13.43 0.31
CA HIS A 114 3.63 14.39 0.64
C HIS A 114 2.26 13.80 0.40
N VAL A 115 1.31 13.99 1.31
CA VAL A 115 -0.09 13.64 1.05
C VAL A 115 -0.65 14.51 -0.09
N MET A 116 -0.55 15.82 0.07
CA MET A 116 -0.87 16.83 -0.95
C MET A 116 0.41 17.22 -1.71
N PRO A 117 0.42 17.14 -3.06
CA PRO A 117 1.66 17.28 -3.84
C PRO A 117 2.36 18.63 -3.65
N LYS A 118 3.66 18.60 -3.31
CA LYS A 118 4.47 19.78 -2.98
C LYS A 118 4.49 20.90 -4.02
N LYS A 119 4.33 20.59 -5.31
CA LYS A 119 4.31 21.61 -6.39
C LYS A 119 2.94 22.26 -6.57
N ALA A 120 1.88 21.50 -6.33
CA ALA A 120 0.49 21.94 -6.46
C ALA A 120 -0.01 22.64 -5.17
N TYR A 121 0.47 22.20 -4.02
CA TYR A 121 0.18 22.76 -2.69
C TYR A 121 1.46 23.28 -2.03
N PRO A 122 2.12 24.31 -2.61
CA PRO A 122 3.44 24.76 -2.16
C PRO A 122 3.46 25.27 -0.72
N ALA A 123 2.35 25.82 -0.19
CA ALA A 123 2.25 26.19 1.23
C ALA A 123 2.34 24.97 2.18
N LEU A 124 2.11 23.74 1.70
CA LEU A 124 2.18 22.52 2.49
C LEU A 124 3.47 21.71 2.25
N CYS A 125 4.41 22.20 1.43
CA CYS A 125 5.55 21.40 0.96
C CYS A 125 6.52 20.99 2.09
N VAL A 126 6.47 21.65 3.23
CA VAL A 126 7.26 21.33 4.43
C VAL A 126 6.39 21.25 5.70
N ALA A 127 5.07 21.22 5.55
CA ALA A 127 4.16 21.08 6.68
C ALA A 127 4.25 19.65 7.25
N PRO A 128 4.61 19.43 8.53
CA PRO A 128 4.82 18.08 9.05
C PRO A 128 3.62 17.15 8.92
N ASP A 129 2.40 17.69 9.01
CA ASP A 129 1.15 16.92 8.83
C ASP A 129 0.94 16.45 7.39
N ASN A 130 1.57 17.10 6.42
CA ASN A 130 1.55 16.72 5.02
C ASN A 130 2.70 15.75 4.66
N LEU A 131 3.68 15.55 5.55
CA LEU A 131 4.85 14.71 5.32
C LEU A 131 4.66 13.32 5.94
N VAL A 132 4.92 12.27 5.17
CA VAL A 132 4.76 10.88 5.62
C VAL A 132 5.91 10.03 5.10
N GLY A 133 6.54 9.26 5.98
CA GLY A 133 7.44 8.19 5.58
C GLY A 133 6.65 7.03 4.95
N ILE A 134 6.93 6.70 3.70
CA ILE A 134 6.29 5.59 2.98
C ILE A 134 7.32 4.77 2.19
N CYS A 135 6.93 3.62 1.65
CA CYS A 135 7.79 2.85 0.76
C CYS A 135 7.85 3.47 -0.65
N ASP A 136 8.97 3.25 -1.33
CA ASP A 136 9.25 3.64 -2.71
C ASP A 136 8.12 3.28 -3.71
N PHE A 137 7.56 2.07 -3.61
CA PHE A 137 6.47 1.61 -4.48
C PHE A 137 5.22 2.48 -4.31
N CYS A 138 4.80 2.74 -3.08
CA CYS A 138 3.63 3.56 -2.79
C CYS A 138 3.87 5.01 -3.23
N ASN A 139 5.06 5.55 -2.96
CA ASN A 139 5.44 6.90 -3.37
C ASN A 139 5.37 7.05 -4.89
N SER A 140 6.02 6.16 -5.62
CA SER A 140 6.05 6.17 -7.09
C SER A 140 4.64 6.04 -7.68
N LYS A 141 3.79 5.21 -7.07
CA LYS A 141 2.44 4.96 -7.55
C LYS A 141 1.48 6.11 -7.27
N LYS A 142 1.54 6.67 -6.06
CA LYS A 142 0.77 7.84 -5.66
C LYS A 142 1.18 9.06 -6.48
N SER A 143 2.48 9.32 -6.58
CA SER A 143 3.03 10.47 -7.30
C SER A 143 2.29 11.76 -6.87
N ASN A 144 1.90 12.59 -7.84
CA ASN A 144 1.16 13.82 -7.59
C ASN A 144 -0.37 13.64 -7.61
N ARG A 145 -0.90 12.42 -7.49
CA ARG A 145 -2.35 12.19 -7.60
C ARG A 145 -3.09 12.67 -6.35
N THR A 146 -4.14 13.43 -6.60
CA THR A 146 -5.20 13.80 -5.65
C THR A 146 -6.54 13.43 -6.27
N SER A 147 -7.63 13.52 -5.50
CA SER A 147 -8.98 13.31 -6.03
C SER A 147 -9.95 14.31 -5.40
N ASP A 148 -10.86 14.82 -6.22
CA ASP A 148 -12.01 15.64 -5.85
C ASP A 148 -13.26 14.80 -5.52
N ASP A 149 -13.17 13.48 -5.69
CA ASP A 149 -14.18 12.49 -5.28
C ASP A 149 -13.82 11.95 -3.90
N ALA A 150 -14.71 12.19 -2.92
CA ALA A 150 -14.56 11.72 -1.55
C ALA A 150 -14.24 10.23 -1.45
N ARG A 151 -14.79 9.40 -2.35
CA ARG A 151 -14.62 7.94 -2.35
C ARG A 151 -13.26 7.47 -2.87
N ARG A 152 -12.53 8.34 -3.56
CA ARG A 152 -11.24 8.02 -4.21
C ARG A 152 -10.02 8.63 -3.53
N VAL A 153 -10.23 9.42 -2.47
CA VAL A 153 -9.13 9.88 -1.61
C VAL A 153 -8.54 8.69 -0.86
N LEU A 154 -7.24 8.49 -0.94
CA LEU A 154 -6.52 7.49 -0.13
C LEU A 154 -6.66 7.82 1.36
N LEU A 155 -6.56 6.83 2.23
CA LEU A 155 -6.62 7.03 3.68
C LEU A 155 -5.42 7.88 4.12
N HIS A 156 -5.67 8.88 4.95
CA HIS A 156 -4.61 9.74 5.44
C HIS A 156 -3.81 9.02 6.55
N PRO A 157 -2.50 8.76 6.37
CA PRO A 157 -1.70 7.97 7.32
C PRO A 157 -1.70 8.45 8.78
N HIS A 158 -1.79 9.77 9.00
CA HIS A 158 -1.77 10.37 10.35
C HIS A 158 -3.14 10.63 10.99
N PHE A 159 -4.23 10.62 10.22
CA PHE A 159 -5.53 11.14 10.70
C PHE A 159 -6.65 10.12 10.56
N GLU A 160 -6.41 9.01 9.88
CA GLU A 160 -7.41 7.99 9.65
C GLU A 160 -6.85 6.63 10.02
N ASP A 161 -7.53 5.98 10.96
CA ASP A 161 -7.16 4.67 11.46
C ASP A 161 -8.32 3.69 11.23
N VAL A 162 -8.03 2.65 10.47
CA VAL A 162 -8.96 1.55 10.15
C VAL A 162 -8.48 0.22 10.74
N SER A 163 -7.46 0.25 11.60
CA SER A 163 -6.82 -0.95 12.17
C SER A 163 -7.68 -1.65 13.22
N ALA A 164 -8.60 -0.94 13.88
CA ALA A 164 -9.39 -1.45 15.00
C ALA A 164 -10.47 -2.48 14.61
N ASP A 165 -10.95 -2.46 13.35
CA ASP A 165 -11.93 -3.41 12.84
C ASP A 165 -11.30 -4.34 11.79
N VAL A 166 -11.79 -5.57 11.67
CA VAL A 166 -11.37 -6.50 10.60
C VAL A 166 -12.03 -6.08 9.28
N TRP A 167 -11.23 -5.72 8.30
CA TRP A 167 -11.67 -5.40 6.94
C TRP A 167 -10.90 -6.16 5.85
N LEU A 168 -9.76 -6.77 6.17
CA LEU A 168 -8.98 -7.58 5.25
C LEU A 168 -9.30 -9.07 5.41
N ALA A 169 -9.56 -9.74 4.29
CA ALA A 169 -9.79 -11.18 4.24
C ALA A 169 -9.02 -11.83 3.09
N ALA A 170 -8.85 -13.15 3.17
CA ALA A 170 -8.29 -13.96 2.10
C ALA A 170 -8.97 -15.31 1.99
N LYS A 171 -8.89 -15.92 0.80
CA LYS A 171 -9.34 -17.29 0.55
C LYS A 171 -8.28 -18.05 -0.23
N VAL A 172 -8.14 -19.34 0.06
CA VAL A 172 -7.34 -20.25 -0.77
C VAL A 172 -7.99 -20.36 -2.15
N LEU A 173 -7.17 -20.23 -3.19
CA LEU A 173 -7.61 -20.44 -4.56
C LEU A 173 -7.78 -21.95 -4.81
N PRO A 174 -8.97 -22.41 -5.25
CA PRO A 174 -9.22 -23.83 -5.50
C PRO A 174 -8.22 -24.45 -6.47
N GLY A 175 -7.82 -25.70 -6.21
CA GLY A 175 -6.89 -26.44 -7.06
C GLY A 175 -5.46 -25.92 -7.06
N THR A 176 -5.13 -24.94 -6.21
CA THR A 176 -3.76 -24.44 -6.06
C THR A 176 -3.07 -25.05 -4.84
N LYS A 177 -1.75 -24.91 -4.80
CA LYS A 177 -0.92 -25.32 -3.66
C LYS A 177 -0.96 -24.30 -2.51
N GLY A 178 -2.16 -23.87 -2.11
CA GLY A 178 -2.36 -22.91 -1.02
C GLY A 178 -2.19 -21.44 -1.40
N VAL A 179 -2.31 -21.09 -2.69
CA VAL A 179 -2.22 -19.69 -3.14
C VAL A 179 -3.42 -18.92 -2.60
N LEU A 180 -3.19 -17.75 -2.02
CA LEU A 180 -4.24 -16.91 -1.45
C LEU A 180 -4.66 -15.79 -2.39
N ARG A 181 -5.96 -15.51 -2.43
CA ARG A 181 -6.53 -14.27 -2.96
C ARG A 181 -7.04 -13.41 -1.81
N TYR A 182 -6.44 -12.24 -1.65
CA TYR A 182 -6.86 -11.23 -0.68
C TYR A 182 -7.95 -10.33 -1.28
N PHE A 183 -8.85 -9.85 -0.41
CA PHE A 183 -9.91 -8.92 -0.76
C PHE A 183 -10.35 -8.11 0.48
N VAL A 184 -11.05 -7.01 0.22
CA VAL A 184 -11.59 -6.10 1.24
C VAL A 184 -13.03 -6.47 1.56
N GLU A 185 -13.32 -6.78 2.81
CA GLU A 185 -14.63 -7.09 3.37
C GLU A 185 -14.86 -6.19 4.60
N PRO A 186 -15.22 -4.91 4.39
CA PRO A 186 -15.29 -3.95 5.46
C PRO A 186 -16.55 -4.17 6.31
N PRO A 187 -16.51 -3.86 7.62
CA PRO A 187 -17.64 -4.05 8.52
C PRO A 187 -18.92 -3.34 8.06
N HIS A 188 -20.08 -3.93 8.36
CA HIS A 188 -21.36 -3.37 7.96
C HIS A 188 -21.63 -1.98 8.58
N HIS A 189 -21.14 -1.72 9.80
CA HIS A 189 -21.33 -0.45 10.51
C HIS A 189 -20.52 0.72 9.97
N TRP A 190 -19.51 0.48 9.12
CA TRP A 190 -18.72 1.57 8.54
C TRP A 190 -19.56 2.43 7.57
N ASP A 191 -19.23 3.72 7.57
CA ASP A 191 -19.74 4.68 6.59
C ASP A 191 -19.45 4.21 5.14
N PRO A 192 -20.40 4.35 4.20
CA PRO A 192 -20.20 3.92 2.81
C PRO A 192 -18.99 4.54 2.11
N VAL A 193 -18.67 5.81 2.38
CA VAL A 193 -17.51 6.48 1.76
C VAL A 193 -16.22 5.86 2.29
N LEU A 194 -16.11 5.58 3.60
CA LEU A 194 -14.94 4.90 4.16
C LEU A 194 -14.75 3.51 3.55
N LYS A 195 -15.84 2.73 3.38
CA LYS A 195 -15.79 1.42 2.71
C LYS A 195 -15.21 1.52 1.30
N ASP A 196 -15.65 2.50 0.52
CA ASP A 196 -15.16 2.71 -0.84
C ASP A 196 -13.70 3.16 -0.87
N ARG A 197 -13.28 3.99 0.08
CA ARG A 197 -11.89 4.46 0.18
C ARG A 197 -10.92 3.34 0.54
N VAL A 198 -11.27 2.44 1.46
CA VAL A 198 -10.43 1.28 1.82
C VAL A 198 -10.29 0.34 0.62
N ARG A 199 -11.38 0.09 -0.12
CA ARG A 199 -11.34 -0.68 -1.38
C ARG A 199 -10.45 0.01 -2.43
N ASN A 200 -10.66 1.30 -2.62
CA ASN A 200 -9.88 2.12 -3.56
C ASN A 200 -8.39 2.08 -3.19
N GLN A 201 -8.01 2.22 -1.92
CA GLN A 201 -6.63 2.11 -1.48
C GLN A 201 -6.04 0.72 -1.75
N PHE A 202 -6.78 -0.34 -1.41
CA PHE A 202 -6.35 -1.72 -1.62
C PHE A 202 -6.09 -2.04 -3.10
N GLU A 203 -6.98 -1.58 -3.99
CA GLU A 203 -6.83 -1.72 -5.45
C GLU A 203 -5.71 -0.82 -5.98
N PHE A 204 -5.72 0.46 -5.61
CA PHE A 204 -4.75 1.44 -6.07
C PHE A 204 -3.33 1.02 -5.72
N LEU A 205 -3.09 0.47 -4.53
CA LEU A 205 -1.77 0.03 -4.07
C LEU A 205 -1.42 -1.43 -4.42
N GLU A 206 -2.25 -2.10 -5.23
CA GLU A 206 -2.07 -3.50 -5.65
C GLU A 206 -1.84 -4.46 -4.47
N MET A 207 -2.51 -4.20 -3.35
CA MET A 207 -2.27 -4.92 -2.10
C MET A 207 -2.60 -6.41 -2.23
N ALA A 208 -3.63 -6.78 -2.99
CA ALA A 208 -3.98 -8.18 -3.23
C ALA A 208 -2.80 -9.02 -3.76
N THR A 209 -2.14 -8.53 -4.80
CA THR A 209 -1.01 -9.22 -5.45
C THR A 209 0.21 -9.23 -4.53
N ARG A 210 0.52 -8.11 -3.89
CA ARG A 210 1.70 -7.97 -3.02
C ARG A 210 1.59 -8.87 -1.78
N PHE A 211 0.43 -8.88 -1.13
CA PHE A 211 0.13 -9.77 -0.02
C PHE A 211 0.12 -11.24 -0.44
N GLY A 212 -0.49 -11.56 -1.60
CA GLY A 212 -0.48 -12.91 -2.18
C GLY A 212 0.94 -13.44 -2.39
N ASN A 213 1.82 -12.64 -2.99
CA ASN A 213 3.22 -13.01 -3.23
C ASN A 213 3.97 -13.27 -1.93
N ARG A 214 3.77 -12.41 -0.92
CA ARG A 214 4.42 -12.56 0.38
C ARG A 214 3.92 -13.79 1.12
N ALA A 215 2.61 -14.03 1.13
CA ALA A 215 2.02 -15.23 1.71
C ALA A 215 2.53 -16.50 1.01
N GLN A 216 2.65 -16.50 -0.32
CA GLN A 216 3.18 -17.62 -1.07
C GLN A 216 4.64 -17.91 -0.74
N HIS A 217 5.47 -16.87 -0.60
CA HIS A 217 6.86 -17.01 -0.16
C HIS A 217 6.94 -17.61 1.25
N THR A 218 6.16 -17.08 2.20
CA THR A 218 6.08 -17.60 3.58
C THR A 218 5.63 -19.04 3.60
N LEU A 219 4.58 -19.39 2.85
CA LEU A 219 4.11 -20.77 2.71
C LEU A 219 5.22 -21.69 2.19
N GLY A 220 5.98 -21.23 1.19
CA GLY A 220 7.16 -21.93 0.66
C GLY A 220 8.10 -22.39 1.77
N GLY A 221 8.45 -21.48 2.68
CA GLY A 221 9.33 -21.77 3.82
C GLY A 221 8.72 -22.68 4.89
N MET A 222 7.39 -22.73 5.02
CA MET A 222 6.71 -23.49 6.07
C MET A 222 6.26 -24.89 5.65
N ARG A 223 6.23 -25.22 4.36
CA ARG A 223 5.68 -26.48 3.82
C ARG A 223 6.09 -27.74 4.55
N LYS A 224 7.39 -27.88 4.84
CA LYS A 224 7.91 -29.04 5.57
C LYS A 224 7.29 -29.14 6.96
N ASN A 225 7.27 -28.05 7.71
CA ASN A 225 6.68 -28.01 9.04
C ASN A 225 5.17 -28.27 9.01
N LEU A 226 4.44 -27.69 8.05
CA LEU A 226 3.00 -27.97 7.90
C LEU A 226 2.75 -29.46 7.61
N GLY A 227 3.60 -30.11 6.81
CA GLY A 227 3.54 -31.55 6.57
C GLY A 227 3.81 -32.38 7.84
N GLU A 228 4.80 -31.99 8.65
CA GLU A 228 5.08 -32.62 9.94
C GLU A 228 3.92 -32.45 10.93
N GLN A 229 3.33 -31.25 11.00
CA GLN A 229 2.15 -30.97 11.83
C GLN A 229 0.96 -31.83 11.40
N LEU A 230 0.70 -31.94 10.09
CA LEU A 230 -0.37 -32.78 9.55
C LEU A 230 -0.15 -34.26 9.89
N SER A 231 1.06 -34.78 9.70
CA SER A 231 1.38 -36.19 9.98
C SER A 231 1.28 -36.53 11.47
N ARG A 232 1.66 -35.60 12.36
CA ARG A 232 1.65 -35.83 13.82
C ARG A 232 0.29 -35.62 14.45
N ASN A 233 -0.42 -34.57 14.03
CA ASN A 233 -1.60 -34.05 14.74
C ASN A 233 -2.89 -34.11 13.88
N GLY A 234 -2.80 -34.62 12.65
CA GLY A 234 -3.92 -34.69 11.71
C GLY A 234 -4.42 -33.32 11.25
N THR A 235 -5.50 -33.34 10.48
CA THR A 235 -6.14 -32.14 9.93
C THR A 235 -6.57 -31.15 11.02
N THR A 236 -7.17 -31.64 12.11
CA THR A 236 -7.61 -30.79 13.23
C THR A 236 -6.40 -30.13 13.92
N GLY A 237 -5.32 -30.88 14.15
CA GLY A 237 -4.12 -30.34 14.76
C GLY A 237 -3.43 -29.27 13.92
N LEU A 238 -3.33 -29.49 12.60
CA LEU A 238 -2.81 -28.48 11.67
C LEU A 238 -3.69 -27.21 11.67
N LYS A 239 -5.01 -27.35 11.65
CA LYS A 239 -5.94 -26.20 11.77
C LYS A 239 -5.69 -25.42 13.06
N THR A 240 -5.59 -26.10 14.20
CA THR A 240 -5.31 -25.46 15.50
C THR A 240 -3.97 -24.74 15.51
N PHE A 241 -2.92 -25.35 14.95
CA PHE A 241 -1.60 -24.73 14.82
C PHE A 241 -1.65 -23.43 14.00
N LEU A 242 -2.29 -23.46 12.83
CA LEU A 242 -2.44 -22.28 11.98
C LEU A 242 -3.29 -21.19 12.66
N LYS A 243 -4.35 -21.54 13.38
CA LYS A 243 -5.13 -20.58 14.18
C LYS A 243 -4.31 -19.92 15.27
N GLY A 244 -3.40 -20.66 15.92
CA GLY A 244 -2.46 -20.09 16.88
C GLY A 244 -1.53 -19.05 16.25
N LEU A 245 -0.98 -19.34 15.06
CA LEU A 245 -0.19 -18.36 14.29
C LEU A 245 -1.04 -17.15 13.91
N ALA A 246 -2.25 -17.37 13.39
CA ALA A 246 -3.18 -16.30 13.03
C ALA A 246 -3.46 -15.37 14.22
N ALA A 247 -3.79 -15.93 15.39
CA ALA A 247 -4.06 -15.17 16.60
C ALA A 247 -2.86 -14.33 17.06
N SER A 248 -1.65 -14.91 17.04
CA SER A 248 -0.42 -14.21 17.40
C SER A 248 -0.14 -13.01 16.49
N HIS A 249 -0.26 -13.20 15.18
CA HIS A 249 -0.04 -12.12 14.21
C HIS A 249 -1.13 -11.05 14.26
N ARG A 250 -2.41 -11.45 14.39
CA ARG A 250 -3.54 -10.52 14.50
C ARG A 250 -3.57 -9.75 15.83
N ALA A 251 -2.94 -10.25 16.88
CA ALA A 251 -2.78 -9.50 18.14
C ALA A 251 -1.83 -8.29 17.99
N ARG A 252 -0.92 -8.34 17.03
CA ARG A 252 -0.04 -7.21 16.68
C ARG A 252 -0.68 -6.29 15.65
N GLU A 253 -1.22 -6.86 14.57
CA GLU A 253 -1.84 -6.10 13.48
C GLU A 253 -3.03 -6.90 12.93
N LEU A 254 -4.23 -6.44 13.25
CA LEU A 254 -5.50 -7.14 13.02
C LEU A 254 -5.75 -7.41 11.53
N ASN A 255 -5.31 -6.50 10.67
CA ASN A 255 -5.43 -6.58 9.22
C ASN A 255 -4.10 -6.89 8.52
N GLY A 256 -3.15 -7.47 9.26
CA GLY A 256 -1.86 -7.90 8.74
C GLY A 256 -2.03 -9.04 7.73
N TRP A 257 -1.34 -8.95 6.58
CA TRP A 257 -1.43 -9.96 5.54
C TRP A 257 -1.10 -11.36 6.04
N ASP A 258 -0.16 -11.49 6.98
CA ASP A 258 0.30 -12.74 7.57
C ASP A 258 -0.74 -13.39 8.48
N GLY A 259 -1.32 -12.62 9.41
CA GLY A 259 -2.41 -13.09 10.28
C GLY A 259 -3.62 -13.55 9.47
N VAL A 260 -3.98 -12.79 8.42
CA VAL A 260 -5.05 -13.16 7.48
C VAL A 260 -4.67 -14.40 6.66
N ALA A 261 -3.40 -14.58 6.30
CA ALA A 261 -2.94 -15.76 5.56
C ALA A 261 -3.15 -17.06 6.35
N TYR A 262 -2.65 -17.08 7.58
CA TYR A 262 -2.77 -18.23 8.47
C TYR A 262 -4.22 -18.60 8.74
N ASP A 263 -5.06 -17.58 8.94
CA ASP A 263 -6.48 -17.76 9.17
C ASP A 263 -7.18 -18.37 7.95
N ALA A 264 -6.89 -17.87 6.74
CA ALA A 264 -7.43 -18.39 5.50
C ALA A 264 -7.01 -19.84 5.21
N TRP A 265 -5.74 -20.19 5.49
CA TRP A 265 -5.26 -21.57 5.37
C TRP A 265 -5.90 -22.51 6.41
N ALA A 266 -6.13 -22.01 7.63
CA ALA A 266 -6.77 -22.79 8.70
C ALA A 266 -8.25 -23.08 8.43
N GLU A 267 -8.95 -22.18 7.74
CA GLU A 267 -10.36 -22.36 7.37
C GLU A 267 -10.56 -23.17 6.09
N ASP A 268 -9.51 -23.38 5.29
CA ASP A 268 -9.57 -24.22 4.10
C ASP A 268 -9.30 -25.70 4.45
N ILE A 269 -10.34 -26.53 4.34
CA ILE A 269 -10.27 -27.94 4.73
C ILE A 269 -9.32 -28.75 3.83
N ASP A 270 -9.23 -28.43 2.54
CA ASP A 270 -8.37 -29.15 1.61
C ASP A 270 -6.90 -28.81 1.87
N PHE A 271 -6.61 -27.55 2.20
CA PHE A 271 -5.32 -27.12 2.71
C PHE A 271 -4.97 -27.89 3.98
N CYS A 272 -5.86 -27.94 4.96
CA CYS A 272 -5.63 -28.70 6.20
C CYS A 272 -5.55 -30.22 6.00
N ARG A 273 -5.93 -30.73 4.81
CA ARG A 273 -5.73 -32.12 4.38
C ARG A 273 -4.47 -32.34 3.55
N GLY A 274 -3.69 -31.30 3.31
CA GLY A 274 -2.38 -31.39 2.65
C GLY A 274 -2.32 -30.84 1.23
N SER A 275 -3.37 -30.19 0.71
CA SER A 275 -3.36 -29.64 -0.66
C SER A 275 -2.21 -28.66 -0.92
N PHE A 276 -1.64 -28.07 0.15
CA PHE A 276 -0.46 -27.26 0.05
C PHE A 276 0.69 -27.98 -0.66
N ASN A 277 0.94 -29.29 -0.48
CA ASN A 277 2.06 -29.97 -1.17
C ASN A 277 1.82 -30.29 -2.67
N GLY A 278 0.64 -29.97 -3.21
CA GLY A 278 0.15 -30.56 -4.45
C GLY A 278 -0.82 -31.69 -4.14
N THR A 279 -1.67 -32.02 -5.10
CA THR A 279 -2.87 -32.86 -4.95
C THR A 279 -2.76 -33.91 -3.85
N SER A 280 -3.58 -33.74 -2.81
CA SER A 280 -4.19 -34.86 -2.11
C SER A 280 -5.09 -35.60 -3.11
N ILE A 281 -4.49 -36.46 -3.94
CA ILE A 281 -5.27 -37.50 -4.61
C ILE A 281 -5.55 -38.56 -3.53
N PRO A 282 -6.81 -38.94 -3.27
CA PRO A 282 -7.08 -40.13 -2.46
C PRO A 282 -6.38 -41.33 -3.11
N ALA A 283 -5.86 -42.24 -2.29
CA ALA A 283 -5.09 -43.42 -2.69
C ALA A 283 -5.44 -43.98 -4.09
N ALA A 284 -4.56 -43.76 -5.09
CA ALA A 284 -4.17 -44.67 -6.16
C ALA A 284 -3.33 -43.95 -7.23
N GLY A 285 -2.04 -44.32 -7.34
CA GLY A 285 -1.30 -44.38 -8.61
C GLY A 285 -0.64 -43.10 -9.17
N GLY A 286 0.70 -43.09 -9.19
CA GLY A 286 1.49 -42.61 -10.33
C GLY A 286 2.20 -41.26 -10.20
N ASN A 287 3.52 -41.30 -9.99
CA ASN A 287 4.46 -40.17 -10.16
C ASN A 287 4.57 -39.75 -11.64
N ASN A 288 4.67 -38.45 -11.92
CA ASN A 288 5.61 -37.99 -12.96
C ASN A 288 6.06 -36.54 -12.77
N LEU A 289 7.38 -36.35 -12.72
CA LEU A 289 8.10 -35.08 -12.70
C LEU A 289 8.43 -34.71 -14.15
N ASP A 290 7.61 -33.84 -14.74
CA ASP A 290 7.94 -32.95 -15.87
C ASP A 290 6.69 -32.09 -16.14
N SER A 291 6.52 -31.01 -15.37
CA SER A 291 5.40 -30.10 -15.59
C SER A 291 5.81 -29.02 -16.59
N PRO A 292 5.20 -28.97 -17.80
CA PRO A 292 5.50 -27.92 -18.77
C PRO A 292 5.14 -26.53 -18.21
N SER A 293 5.90 -25.52 -18.61
CA SER A 293 5.59 -24.12 -18.28
C SER A 293 4.69 -23.50 -19.35
N TYR A 294 3.76 -22.64 -18.94
CA TYR A 294 2.80 -22.00 -19.84
C TYR A 294 2.85 -20.47 -19.68
N LYS A 295 2.70 -19.75 -20.79
CA LYS A 295 2.50 -18.31 -20.81
C LYS A 295 1.04 -18.02 -21.13
N ILE A 296 0.44 -17.11 -20.38
CA ILE A 296 -0.89 -16.59 -20.69
C ILE A 296 -0.72 -15.17 -21.18
N LYS A 297 -1.20 -14.91 -22.39
CA LYS A 297 -1.19 -13.58 -23.04
C LYS A 297 -2.62 -13.07 -23.11
N TRP A 298 -2.81 -11.77 -22.95
CA TRP A 298 -4.11 -11.13 -23.09
C TRP A 298 -3.97 -9.66 -23.50
N LEU A 299 -5.06 -9.06 -23.96
CA LEU A 299 -5.18 -7.61 -24.12
C LEU A 299 -5.93 -7.03 -22.94
N GLN A 300 -5.38 -6.00 -22.30
CA GLN A 300 -6.05 -5.21 -21.26
C GLN A 300 -6.30 -3.81 -21.80
N ASN A 301 -7.57 -3.47 -22.06
CA ASN A 301 -7.97 -2.23 -22.71
C ASN A 301 -7.20 -1.99 -24.03
N GLY A 302 -7.02 -3.05 -24.83
CA GLY A 302 -6.29 -3.02 -26.08
C GLY A 302 -4.76 -3.11 -25.97
N VAL A 303 -4.19 -3.12 -24.76
CA VAL A 303 -2.73 -3.21 -24.53
C VAL A 303 -2.30 -4.66 -24.29
N PRO A 304 -1.33 -5.22 -25.05
CA PRO A 304 -0.81 -6.56 -24.80
C PRO A 304 -0.12 -6.70 -23.45
N ARG A 305 -0.52 -7.74 -22.70
CA ARG A 305 0.05 -8.15 -21.42
C ARG A 305 0.33 -9.65 -21.44
N MET A 306 1.26 -10.10 -20.59
CA MET A 306 1.50 -11.52 -20.39
C MET A 306 1.90 -11.84 -18.97
N SER A 307 1.64 -13.09 -18.57
CA SER A 307 2.15 -13.69 -17.35
C SER A 307 2.72 -15.07 -17.67
N THR A 308 3.89 -15.38 -17.12
CA THR A 308 4.46 -16.73 -17.15
C THR A 308 3.99 -17.46 -15.92
N VAL A 309 3.43 -18.64 -16.11
CA VAL A 309 2.72 -19.37 -15.09
C VAL A 309 3.24 -20.82 -15.04
N LEU A 310 3.82 -21.20 -13.91
CA LEU A 310 4.32 -22.55 -13.65
C LEU A 310 3.20 -23.42 -13.05
N TYR A 311 2.26 -23.89 -13.87
CA TYR A 311 1.21 -24.82 -13.44
C TYR A 311 0.99 -25.98 -14.43
N SER A 312 0.20 -26.98 -14.01
CA SER A 312 -0.33 -28.03 -14.90
C SER A 312 -1.32 -27.45 -15.93
N ALA A 313 -1.55 -28.16 -17.03
CA ALA A 313 -2.46 -27.73 -18.11
C ALA A 313 -3.87 -27.33 -17.62
N ALA A 314 -4.39 -28.04 -16.60
CA ALA A 314 -5.70 -27.77 -16.01
C ALA A 314 -5.74 -26.42 -15.27
N SER A 315 -4.71 -26.11 -14.47
CA SER A 315 -4.62 -24.87 -13.71
C SER A 315 -4.46 -23.63 -14.60
N VAL A 316 -3.76 -23.78 -15.73
CA VAL A 316 -3.57 -22.71 -16.73
C VAL A 316 -4.90 -22.41 -17.44
N GLY A 317 -5.70 -23.43 -17.74
CA GLY A 317 -7.06 -23.27 -18.25
C GLY A 317 -7.96 -22.50 -17.29
N HIS A 318 -7.90 -22.82 -16.00
CA HIS A 318 -8.68 -22.12 -14.98
C HIS A 318 -8.25 -20.66 -14.81
N TYR A 319 -6.95 -20.38 -14.78
CA TYR A 319 -6.44 -19.00 -14.72
C TYR A 319 -6.86 -18.19 -15.96
N ALA A 320 -6.81 -18.79 -17.15
CA ALA A 320 -7.28 -18.13 -18.37
C ALA A 320 -8.78 -17.79 -18.30
N ALA A 321 -9.60 -18.66 -17.69
CA ALA A 321 -11.02 -18.40 -17.47
C ALA A 321 -11.25 -17.22 -16.50
N LEU A 322 -10.50 -17.17 -15.39
CA LEU A 322 -10.55 -16.03 -14.45
C LEU A 322 -10.13 -14.72 -15.14
N LYS A 323 -9.06 -14.75 -15.94
CA LYS A 323 -8.61 -13.59 -16.69
C LYS A 323 -9.65 -13.10 -17.70
N ARG A 324 -10.40 -13.99 -18.34
CA ARG A 324 -11.51 -13.61 -19.24
C ARG A 324 -12.67 -12.92 -18.51
N ALA A 325 -12.82 -13.13 -17.21
CA ALA A 325 -13.89 -12.53 -16.42
C ALA A 325 -13.55 -11.11 -15.90
N GLU A 326 -12.29 -10.67 -16.03
CA GLU A 326 -11.87 -9.34 -15.61
C GLU A 326 -12.34 -8.27 -16.63
N PRO A 327 -12.94 -7.15 -16.18
CA PRO A 327 -13.35 -6.06 -17.07
C PRO A 327 -12.19 -5.52 -17.91
N GLY A 328 -12.44 -5.30 -19.20
CA GLY A 328 -11.43 -4.77 -20.13
C GLY A 328 -10.41 -5.79 -20.61
N ILE A 329 -10.53 -7.07 -20.22
CA ILE A 329 -9.68 -8.15 -20.73
C ILE A 329 -10.28 -8.80 -21.98
N SER A 330 -9.45 -9.00 -23.00
CA SER A 330 -9.81 -9.71 -24.24
C SER A 330 -8.62 -10.50 -24.78
N ASP A 331 -8.86 -11.35 -25.80
CA ASP A 331 -7.83 -12.15 -26.49
C ASP A 331 -6.92 -12.99 -25.56
N VAL A 332 -7.51 -13.64 -24.55
CA VAL A 332 -6.77 -14.49 -23.61
C VAL A 332 -6.33 -15.80 -24.27
N ARG A 333 -5.02 -15.95 -24.48
CA ARG A 333 -4.38 -17.11 -25.12
C ARG A 333 -3.39 -17.79 -24.20
N ILE A 334 -3.44 -19.11 -24.19
CA ILE A 334 -2.46 -19.97 -23.51
C ILE A 334 -1.43 -20.40 -24.53
N VAL A 335 -0.15 -20.23 -24.21
CA VAL A 335 0.98 -20.60 -25.06
C VAL A 335 1.91 -21.49 -24.24
N LEU A 336 2.27 -22.67 -24.76
CA LEU A 336 3.32 -23.50 -24.14
C LEU A 336 4.64 -22.72 -24.21
N ALA A 337 5.29 -22.49 -23.06
CA ALA A 337 6.62 -21.91 -23.06
C ALA A 337 7.61 -23.03 -23.40
N LYS A 338 8.29 -22.87 -24.55
CA LYS A 338 9.47 -23.69 -24.90
C LYS A 338 10.61 -23.42 -23.93
#